data_AF-A0A1Q9EUI8-F1
#
_entry.id   AF-A0A1Q9EUI8-F1
#
_cell.length_a   1.000
_cell.length_b   1.000
_cell.length_c   1.000
_cell.angle_alpha   90.00
_cell.angle_beta   90.00
_cell.angle_gamma   90.00
#
_symmetry.space_group_name_H-M   'P 1'
#
loop_
_entity.id
_entity.type
_entity.pdbx_description
1 polymer ?
#
loop_
_entity_poly.entity_id
_entity_poly.type
_entity_poly.pdbx_seq_one_letter_code
_entity_poly.pdbx_strand_id
1 'polypeptide(L)'
;MLHISQLSGEELTSLPLAELSDVKALKQRLHRQHGMPPRFRQRLLHEGNALDDAVKLDSAMDLQVLIVAFSEVSEQQRRELYYCAASDGRLAEVEALLQLPMDPDAADDVHGILPLRIASQNGHVDVVELLLEAGARVDVRDLQCLGP
;
A
#
# COMPACT_ATOMS: atom_id res chain seq x y z
N MET A 1 -4.27 -25.67 -3.62
CA MET A 1 -3.64 -25.01 -2.46
C MET A 1 -2.81 -23.86 -3.01
N LEU A 2 -2.73 -22.77 -2.27
CA LEU A 2 -1.83 -21.65 -2.56
C LEU A 2 -0.61 -21.82 -1.65
N HIS A 3 0.58 -21.88 -2.22
CA HIS A 3 1.82 -21.88 -1.45
C HIS A 3 2.44 -20.51 -1.55
N ILE A 4 2.71 -19.87 -0.41
CA ILE A 4 3.34 -18.56 -0.36
C ILE A 4 4.73 -18.74 0.23
N SER A 5 5.74 -18.36 -0.51
CA SER A 5 7.14 -18.38 -0.09
C SER A 5 7.79 -17.01 -0.26
N GLN A 6 8.88 -16.76 0.45
CA GLN A 6 9.72 -15.59 0.21
C GLN A 6 10.64 -15.81 -1.00
N LEU A 7 11.19 -14.74 -1.56
CA LEU A 7 12.24 -14.85 -2.59
C LEU A 7 13.51 -15.58 -2.11
N SER A 8 13.71 -15.68 -0.80
CA SER A 8 14.77 -16.51 -0.20
C SER A 8 14.53 -18.01 -0.36
N GLY A 9 13.33 -18.44 -0.77
CA GLY A 9 12.90 -19.83 -0.86
C GLY A 9 12.27 -20.37 0.43
N GLU A 10 12.13 -19.55 1.47
CA GLU A 10 11.46 -19.93 2.72
C GLU A 10 9.93 -19.98 2.52
N GLU A 11 9.32 -21.14 2.77
CA GLU A 11 7.85 -21.27 2.75
C GLU A 11 7.25 -20.52 3.94
N LEU A 12 6.41 -19.53 3.63
CA LEU A 12 5.80 -18.65 4.63
C LEU A 12 4.51 -19.25 5.17
N THR A 13 3.64 -19.70 4.27
CA THR A 13 2.36 -20.34 4.60
C THR A 13 1.78 -21.05 3.38
N SER A 14 0.96 -22.06 3.60
CA SER A 14 0.09 -22.66 2.59
C SER A 14 -1.37 -22.47 2.98
N LEU A 15 -2.22 -22.16 2.01
CA LEU A 15 -3.64 -21.84 2.22
C LEU A 15 -4.55 -22.57 1.24
N PRO A 16 -5.73 -23.03 1.67
CA PRO A 16 -6.73 -23.58 0.75
C PRO A 16 -7.41 -22.47 -0.05
N LEU A 17 -7.77 -22.77 -1.30
CA LEU A 17 -8.40 -21.81 -2.24
C LEU A 17 -9.75 -21.27 -1.75
N ALA A 18 -10.40 -21.96 -0.82
CA ALA A 18 -11.71 -21.56 -0.29
C ALA A 18 -11.65 -20.36 0.69
N GLU A 19 -10.47 -19.99 1.19
CA GLU A 19 -10.33 -18.95 2.22
C GLU A 19 -10.11 -17.53 1.68
N LEU A 20 -9.82 -17.38 0.38
CA LEU A 20 -9.41 -16.11 -0.21
C LEU A 20 -10.09 -15.90 -1.57
N SER A 21 -10.59 -14.69 -1.82
CA SER A 21 -11.16 -14.33 -3.12
C SER A 21 -10.07 -13.87 -4.11
N ASP A 22 -9.24 -12.93 -3.68
CA ASP A 22 -8.33 -12.18 -4.56
C ASP A 22 -6.97 -11.93 -3.90
N VAL A 23 -5.99 -11.52 -4.71
CA VAL A 23 -4.63 -11.16 -4.27
C VAL A 23 -4.64 -10.08 -3.18
N LYS A 24 -5.55 -9.09 -3.27
CA LYS A 24 -5.74 -8.07 -2.23
C LYS A 24 -5.96 -8.71 -0.85
N ALA A 25 -6.90 -9.65 -0.77
CA ALA A 25 -7.25 -10.33 0.48
C ALA A 25 -6.07 -11.15 1.02
N LEU A 26 -5.30 -11.78 0.12
CA LEU A 26 -4.08 -12.51 0.49
C LEU A 26 -3.03 -11.57 1.10
N LYS A 27 -2.71 -10.46 0.45
CA LYS A 27 -1.73 -9.47 0.96
C LYS A 27 -2.15 -8.90 2.33
N GLN A 28 -3.43 -8.55 2.49
CA GLN A 28 -3.98 -8.08 3.76
C GLN A 28 -3.90 -9.15 4.86
N ARG A 29 -4.06 -10.43 4.51
CA ARG A 29 -3.93 -11.55 5.46
C ARG A 29 -2.47 -11.77 5.85
N LEU A 30 -1.54 -11.70 4.91
CA LEU A 30 -0.10 -11.75 5.18
C LEU A 30 0.33 -10.64 6.14
N HIS A 31 -0.18 -9.42 5.95
CA HIS A 31 0.06 -8.31 6.87
C HIS A 31 -0.44 -8.63 8.29
N ARG A 32 -1.71 -9.05 8.43
CA ARG A 32 -2.34 -9.29 9.74
C ARG A 32 -1.81 -10.52 10.47
N GLN A 33 -1.52 -11.61 9.76
CA GLN A 33 -1.16 -12.89 10.38
C GLN A 33 0.35 -13.08 10.53
N HIS A 34 1.15 -12.56 9.60
CA HIS A 34 2.60 -12.76 9.59
C HIS A 34 3.39 -11.49 9.91
N GLY A 35 2.71 -10.38 10.23
CA GLY A 35 3.36 -9.10 10.55
C GLY A 35 4.13 -8.51 9.36
N MET A 36 3.82 -8.95 8.13
CA MET A 36 4.41 -8.39 6.92
C MET A 36 4.06 -6.91 6.77
N PRO A 37 4.82 -6.13 5.99
CA PRO A 37 4.46 -4.72 5.73
C PRO A 37 3.12 -4.60 4.99
N PRO A 38 2.52 -3.41 4.91
CA PRO A 38 1.19 -3.24 4.33
C PRO A 38 1.09 -3.69 2.86
N ARG A 39 -0.12 -3.91 2.34
CA ARG A 39 -0.32 -4.56 1.02
C ARG A 39 0.44 -3.87 -0.13
N PHE A 40 0.57 -2.56 -0.06
CA PHE A 40 1.25 -1.73 -1.03
C PHE A 40 2.77 -2.00 -1.11
N ARG A 41 3.34 -2.49 -0.01
CA ARG A 41 4.75 -2.91 0.07
C ARG A 41 4.95 -4.39 -0.25
N GLN A 42 3.89 -5.13 -0.50
CA GLN A 42 3.95 -6.54 -0.88
C GLN A 42 3.72 -6.69 -2.38
N ARG A 43 4.64 -7.37 -3.06
CA ARG A 43 4.50 -7.79 -4.45
C ARG A 43 4.42 -9.30 -4.48
N LEU A 44 3.28 -9.84 -4.89
CA LEU A 44 3.14 -11.27 -5.13
C LEU A 44 3.53 -11.57 -6.56
N LEU A 45 4.39 -12.55 -6.73
CA LEU A 45 4.92 -13.00 -8.00
C LEU A 45 4.44 -14.44 -8.22
N HIS A 46 3.89 -14.72 -9.39
CA HIS A 46 3.62 -16.08 -9.85
C HIS A 46 4.48 -16.34 -11.08
N GLU A 47 5.35 -17.35 -11.01
CA GLU A 47 6.31 -17.67 -12.08
C GLU A 47 7.15 -16.45 -12.52
N GLY A 48 7.48 -15.57 -11.57
CA GLY A 48 8.25 -14.33 -11.82
C GLY A 48 7.44 -13.13 -12.28
N ASN A 49 6.12 -13.28 -12.49
CA ASN A 49 5.24 -12.19 -12.92
C ASN A 49 4.48 -11.59 -11.74
N ALA A 50 4.49 -10.26 -11.61
CA ALA A 50 3.76 -9.55 -10.55
C ALA A 50 2.24 -9.67 -10.77
N LEU A 51 1.53 -10.09 -9.73
CA LEU A 51 0.08 -10.16 -9.72
C LEU A 51 -0.53 -8.86 -9.21
N ASP A 52 -1.53 -8.38 -9.95
CA ASP A 52 -2.39 -7.27 -9.54
C ASP A 52 -3.31 -7.68 -8.37
N ASP A 53 -3.73 -6.72 -7.56
CA ASP A 53 -4.63 -6.91 -6.42
C ASP A 53 -5.99 -7.49 -6.83
N ALA A 54 -6.44 -7.23 -8.06
CA ALA A 54 -7.70 -7.73 -8.63
C ALA A 54 -7.64 -9.18 -9.16
N VAL A 55 -6.46 -9.83 -9.15
CA VAL A 55 -6.34 -11.21 -9.64
C VAL A 55 -7.02 -12.17 -8.67
N LYS A 56 -7.94 -12.98 -9.21
CA LYS A 56 -8.64 -14.03 -8.47
C LYS A 56 -7.72 -15.22 -8.24
N LEU A 57 -7.80 -15.77 -7.03
CA LEU A 57 -7.03 -16.95 -6.62
C LEU A 57 -7.91 -18.19 -6.67
N ASP A 58 -8.37 -18.56 -7.88
CA ASP A 58 -9.30 -19.69 -8.10
C ASP A 58 -8.59 -21.04 -8.34
N SER A 59 -7.28 -20.99 -8.56
CA SER A 59 -6.45 -22.13 -8.95
C SER A 59 -5.24 -22.26 -8.04
N ALA A 60 -4.72 -23.48 -7.90
CA ALA A 60 -3.50 -23.71 -7.13
C ALA A 60 -2.32 -23.00 -7.80
N MET A 61 -1.58 -22.20 -7.03
CA MET A 61 -0.48 -21.39 -7.51
C MET A 61 0.62 -21.34 -6.44
N ASP A 62 1.86 -21.27 -6.91
CA ASP A 62 3.03 -21.02 -6.09
C ASP A 62 3.37 -19.53 -6.20
N LEU A 63 3.22 -18.82 -5.10
CA LEU A 63 3.35 -17.37 -5.03
C LEU A 63 4.60 -17.02 -4.23
N GLN A 64 5.43 -16.15 -4.80
CA GLN A 64 6.57 -15.56 -4.12
C GLN A 64 6.22 -14.16 -3.65
N VAL A 65 6.43 -13.87 -2.38
CA VAL A 65 6.27 -12.52 -1.84
C VAL A 65 7.60 -11.79 -1.84
N LEU A 66 7.61 -10.64 -2.49
CA LEU A 66 8.68 -9.66 -2.48
C LEU A 66 8.24 -8.46 -1.64
N ILE A 67 9.04 -8.12 -0.64
CA ILE A 67 8.87 -6.90 0.14
C ILE A 67 9.59 -5.76 -0.57
N VAL A 68 8.84 -4.71 -0.88
CA VAL A 68 9.36 -3.50 -1.51
C VAL A 68 9.61 -2.44 -0.44
N ALA A 69 10.81 -1.87 -0.44
CA ALA A 69 11.16 -0.72 0.38
C ALA A 69 10.63 0.56 -0.26
N PHE A 70 10.38 1.58 0.55
CA PHE A 70 10.11 2.92 0.02
C PHE A 70 11.36 3.44 -0.71
N SER A 71 11.15 4.07 -1.84
CA SER A 71 12.14 4.78 -2.63
C SER A 71 11.87 6.28 -2.58
N GLU A 72 12.87 7.07 -2.97
CA GLU A 72 12.68 8.49 -3.19
C GLU A 72 11.58 8.71 -4.24
N VAL A 73 10.61 9.56 -3.88
CA VAL A 73 9.57 10.01 -4.79
C VAL A 73 9.90 11.39 -5.32
N SER A 74 9.60 11.58 -6.60
CA SER A 74 9.69 12.89 -7.24
C SER A 74 8.74 13.89 -6.57
N GLU A 75 9.09 15.17 -6.64
CA GLU A 75 8.22 16.27 -6.20
C GLU A 75 6.85 16.19 -6.87
N GLN A 76 6.81 15.81 -8.14
CA GLN A 76 5.57 15.62 -8.89
C GLN A 76 4.67 14.55 -8.25
N GLN A 77 5.22 13.39 -7.87
CA GLN A 77 4.44 12.32 -7.23
C GLN A 77 3.93 12.72 -5.85
N ARG A 78 4.74 13.43 -5.05
CA ARG A 78 4.29 13.96 -3.75
C ARG A 78 3.12 14.93 -3.93
N ARG A 79 3.27 15.87 -4.85
CA ARG A 79 2.25 16.88 -5.16
C ARG A 79 0.98 16.24 -5.70
N GLU A 80 1.11 15.25 -6.58
CA GLU A 80 -0.03 14.52 -7.13
C GLU A 80 -0.78 13.74 -6.05
N LEU A 81 -0.06 13.06 -5.15
CA LEU A 81 -0.66 12.38 -4.00
C LEU A 81 -1.42 13.36 -3.10
N TYR A 82 -0.83 14.52 -2.80
CA TYR A 82 -1.47 15.56 -2.02
C TYR A 82 -2.77 16.07 -2.67
N TYR A 83 -2.73 16.43 -3.96
CA TYR A 83 -3.93 16.93 -4.66
C TYR A 83 -5.01 15.87 -4.80
N CYS A 84 -4.64 14.63 -5.10
CA CYS A 84 -5.60 13.53 -5.15
C CYS A 84 -6.19 13.27 -3.76
N ALA A 85 -5.38 13.32 -2.70
CA ALA A 85 -5.87 13.15 -1.34
C ALA A 85 -6.78 14.28 -0.87
N ALA A 86 -6.64 15.48 -1.43
CA ALA A 86 -7.48 16.64 -1.14
C ALA A 86 -8.80 16.63 -1.92
N SER A 87 -8.88 15.90 -3.03
CA SER A 87 -10.04 15.91 -3.95
C SER A 87 -10.93 14.70 -3.74
N ASP A 88 -12.24 14.93 -3.73
CA ASP A 88 -13.22 13.86 -3.72
C ASP A 88 -13.16 13.05 -5.04
N GLY A 89 -13.47 11.75 -4.96
CA GLY A 89 -13.54 10.84 -6.09
C GLY A 89 -12.22 10.40 -6.71
N ARG A 90 -11.06 10.73 -6.12
CA ARG A 90 -9.71 10.38 -6.65
C ARG A 90 -9.12 9.11 -6.03
N LEU A 91 -9.95 8.25 -5.44
CA LEU A 91 -9.50 7.03 -4.74
C LEU A 91 -8.60 6.15 -5.61
N ALA A 92 -8.97 5.91 -6.87
CA ALA A 92 -8.19 5.07 -7.79
C ALA A 92 -6.80 5.66 -8.13
N GLU A 93 -6.70 7.00 -8.20
CA GLU A 93 -5.42 7.68 -8.44
C GLU A 93 -4.52 7.58 -7.20
N VAL A 94 -5.10 7.79 -6.00
CA VAL A 94 -4.37 7.59 -4.74
C VAL A 94 -3.89 6.14 -4.63
N GLU A 95 -4.74 5.16 -4.98
CA GLU A 95 -4.36 3.74 -4.97
C GLU A 95 -3.21 3.46 -5.93
N ALA A 96 -3.27 3.97 -7.17
CA ALA A 96 -2.21 3.79 -8.16
C ALA A 96 -0.88 4.40 -7.72
N LEU A 97 -0.90 5.59 -7.09
CA LEU A 97 0.28 6.21 -6.53
C LEU A 97 0.85 5.37 -5.37
N LEU A 98 0.02 4.91 -4.45
CA LEU A 98 0.45 4.08 -3.32
C LEU A 98 0.94 2.70 -3.73
N GLN A 99 0.57 2.20 -4.92
CA GLN A 99 1.18 1.00 -5.51
C GLN A 99 2.62 1.25 -5.97
N LEU A 100 3.07 2.49 -6.12
CA LEU A 100 4.49 2.76 -6.29
C LEU A 100 5.22 2.53 -4.96
N PRO A 101 6.54 2.27 -4.96
CA PRO A 101 7.35 2.18 -3.75
C PRO A 101 7.51 3.54 -3.07
N MET A 102 6.42 4.22 -2.74
CA MET A 102 6.42 5.55 -2.13
C MET A 102 6.00 5.52 -0.67
N ASP A 103 6.55 6.46 0.09
CA ASP A 103 6.12 6.69 1.46
C ASP A 103 4.74 7.38 1.45
N PRO A 104 3.69 6.80 2.08
CA PRO A 104 2.39 7.44 2.19
C PRO A 104 2.40 8.71 3.06
N ASP A 105 3.42 8.90 3.90
CA ASP A 105 3.63 10.11 4.71
C ASP A 105 4.44 11.18 3.94
N ALA A 106 4.57 11.04 2.62
CA ALA A 106 5.24 12.03 1.79
C ALA A 106 4.45 13.36 1.78
N ALA A 107 4.86 14.26 2.67
CA ALA A 107 4.30 15.60 2.78
C ALA A 107 4.43 16.38 1.47
N ASP A 108 3.53 17.34 1.25
CA ASP A 108 3.67 18.28 0.14
C ASP A 108 4.95 19.15 0.29
N ASP A 109 5.31 19.85 -0.79
CA ASP A 109 6.46 20.75 -0.85
C ASP A 109 6.19 22.17 -0.34
N VAL A 110 4.93 22.60 -0.29
CA VAL A 110 4.52 23.99 -0.10
C VAL A 110 4.25 24.33 1.37
N HIS A 111 3.55 23.45 2.05
CA HIS A 111 3.04 23.58 3.42
C HIS A 111 3.53 22.44 4.33
N GLY A 112 4.14 21.40 3.76
CA GLY A 112 4.57 20.22 4.52
C GLY A 112 3.39 19.42 5.07
N ILE A 113 2.22 19.48 4.40
CA ILE A 113 1.03 18.75 4.84
C ILE A 113 1.07 17.32 4.32
N LEU A 114 0.80 16.37 5.21
CA LEU A 114 0.70 14.96 4.86
C LEU A 114 -0.61 14.67 4.10
N PRO A 115 -0.61 13.74 3.13
CA PRO A 115 -1.81 13.31 2.40
C PRO A 115 -2.96 12.92 3.34
N LEU A 116 -2.66 12.21 4.44
CA LEU A 116 -3.66 11.77 5.41
C LEU A 116 -4.36 12.96 6.10
N ARG A 117 -3.61 14.04 6.37
CA ARG A 117 -4.14 15.24 7.03
C ARG A 117 -5.11 15.99 6.13
N ILE A 118 -4.75 16.20 4.86
CA ILE A 118 -5.62 16.94 3.94
C ILE A 118 -6.89 16.13 3.60
N ALA A 119 -6.77 14.81 3.42
CA ALA A 119 -7.92 13.93 3.22
C ALA A 119 -8.87 13.96 4.43
N SER A 120 -8.32 13.91 5.64
CA SER A 120 -9.11 13.98 6.89
C SER A 120 -9.79 15.34 7.06
N GLN A 121 -9.10 16.44 6.74
CA GLN A 121 -9.65 17.80 6.80
C GLN A 121 -10.83 17.99 5.85
N ASN A 122 -10.76 17.38 4.67
CA ASN A 122 -11.80 17.48 3.65
C ASN A 122 -12.92 16.43 3.82
N GLY A 123 -12.77 15.48 4.75
CA GLY A 123 -13.77 14.46 5.03
C GLY A 123 -13.76 13.28 4.05
N HIS A 124 -12.66 13.06 3.34
CA HIS A 124 -12.53 12.00 2.32
C HIS A 124 -12.21 10.66 2.98
N VAL A 125 -13.22 10.06 3.63
CA VAL A 125 -13.07 8.84 4.45
C VAL A 125 -12.41 7.70 3.67
N ASP A 126 -12.83 7.44 2.44
CA ASP A 126 -12.30 6.35 1.62
C ASP A 126 -10.79 6.52 1.35
N VAL A 127 -10.34 7.76 1.11
CA VAL A 127 -8.93 8.10 0.91
C VAL A 127 -8.14 7.95 2.21
N VAL A 128 -8.72 8.38 3.34
CA VAL A 128 -8.13 8.21 4.66
C VAL A 128 -7.90 6.72 4.96
N GLU A 129 -8.92 5.88 4.75
CA GLU A 129 -8.80 4.43 4.95
C GLU A 129 -7.70 3.82 4.07
N LEU A 130 -7.61 4.25 2.81
CA LEU A 130 -6.60 3.77 1.87
C LEU A 130 -5.18 4.15 2.28
N LEU A 131 -4.97 5.38 2.74
CA LEU A 131 -3.67 5.86 3.23
C LEU A 131 -3.25 5.11 4.50
N LEU A 132 -4.19 4.86 5.42
CA LEU A 132 -3.93 4.05 6.62
C LEU A 132 -3.59 2.61 6.25
N GLU A 133 -4.27 2.04 5.25
CA GLU A 133 -3.94 0.73 4.71
C GLU A 133 -2.55 0.70 4.05
N ALA A 134 -2.06 1.83 3.53
CA ALA A 134 -0.67 1.97 3.07
C ALA A 134 0.35 2.13 4.20
N GLY A 135 -0.10 2.27 5.45
CA GLY A 135 0.75 2.46 6.62
C GLY A 135 1.03 3.92 6.95
N ALA A 136 0.23 4.86 6.44
CA ALA A 136 0.30 6.27 6.84
C ALA A 136 0.12 6.41 8.36
N ARG A 137 0.87 7.33 8.96
CA ARG A 137 0.85 7.52 10.41
C ARG A 137 -0.29 8.47 10.82
N VAL A 138 -1.16 7.99 11.72
CA VAL A 138 -2.28 8.78 12.27
C VAL A 138 -1.79 9.97 13.11
N ASP A 139 -0.75 9.75 13.93
CA ASP A 139 -0.32 10.69 14.97
C ASP A 139 0.90 11.54 14.56
N VAL A 140 0.99 11.98 13.30
CA VAL A 140 2.02 12.96 12.93
C VAL A 140 1.59 14.32 13.46
N ARG A 141 1.84 14.53 14.75
CA ARG A 141 1.82 15.84 15.41
C ARG A 141 2.79 16.72 14.64
N ASP A 142 2.21 17.60 13.83
CA ASP A 142 2.82 18.75 13.20
C ASP A 142 4.31 18.55 12.79
N LEU A 143 4.55 18.34 11.49
CA LEU A 143 5.75 18.90 10.84
C LEU A 143 5.67 20.44 10.83
N GLN A 144 5.30 21.06 11.95
CA GLN A 144 5.59 22.45 12.25
C GLN A 144 6.86 22.45 13.09
N CYS A 145 8.01 22.30 12.44
CA CYS A 145 9.28 22.89 12.87
C CYS A 145 10.40 22.41 11.95
N LEU A 146 10.54 23.07 10.80
CA LEU A 146 11.85 23.36 10.21
C LEU A 146 11.78 24.76 9.57
N GLY A 147 11.55 25.74 10.42
CA GLY A 147 12.19 27.06 10.32
C GLY A 147 12.92 27.28 11.66
N PRO A 148 14.04 28.02 11.72
CA PRO A 148 14.47 29.10 10.82
C PRO A 148 15.40 28.72 9.67
#